data_AF-V2XCW2-F1
#
_entry.id   AF-V2XCW2-F1
#
_cell.length_a   1.000
_cell.length_b   1.000
_cell.length_c   1.000
_cell.angle_alpha   90.00
_cell.angle_beta   90.00
_cell.angle_gamma   90.00
#
_symmetry.space_group_name_H-M   'P 1'
#
loop_
_entity.id
_entity.type
_entity.pdbx_description
1 polymer ?
#
loop_
_entity_poly.entity_id
_entity_poly.type
_entity_poly.pdbx_seq_one_letter_code
_entity_poly.pdbx_strand_id
1 'polypeptide(L)'
;MDPEHQYIPPENPNETRTPCPGLNALANHGYLPRSGKSISVGLLINAIVHVYNFTYTHVFLLSFPTVLRYGKLDLGASKWRFWEWGLKIDLASLAQFGVLRIAHKASLGHPDTPSHSPDPELIQDLLTRARNNPNGGLDLHDLAAVRVARESRLSNRKLDFLHGQLAIGECGFFYLSMRNHKSSDKPDVVPEDRIKQWFGEERLPDGWWENVRPKQSVGFIETRKTASLVGKLMDSIRHS
;
A
#
# COMPACT_ATOMS: atom_id res chain seq x y z
N MET A 1 -14.81 -17.87 2.23
CA MET A 1 -14.30 -16.93 1.20
C MET A 1 -15.17 -17.02 -0.03
N ASP A 2 -15.47 -15.88 -0.64
CA ASP A 2 -16.14 -15.79 -1.93
C ASP A 2 -15.31 -16.51 -3.01
N PRO A 3 -15.87 -17.49 -3.74
CA PRO A 3 -15.18 -18.19 -4.82
C PRO A 3 -14.59 -17.26 -5.89
N GLU A 4 -15.20 -16.09 -6.13
CA GLU A 4 -14.71 -15.13 -7.14
C GLU A 4 -13.42 -14.42 -6.70
N HIS A 5 -13.16 -14.37 -5.39
CA HIS A 5 -12.06 -13.62 -4.80
C HIS A 5 -10.96 -14.48 -4.15
N GLN A 6 -10.79 -15.70 -4.66
CA GLN A 6 -9.65 -16.54 -4.30
C GLN A 6 -8.32 -15.89 -4.70
N TYR A 7 -7.29 -16.12 -3.88
CA TYR A 7 -5.93 -15.68 -4.18
C TYR A 7 -5.37 -16.47 -5.35
N ILE A 8 -4.90 -15.77 -6.37
CA ILE A 8 -4.12 -16.31 -7.49
C ILE A 8 -2.99 -15.32 -7.74
N PRO A 9 -1.71 -15.72 -7.56
CA PRO A 9 -0.56 -14.87 -7.85
C PRO A 9 -0.47 -14.58 -9.36
N PRO A 10 0.27 -13.55 -9.80
CA PRO A 10 0.47 -13.34 -11.22
C PRO A 10 1.25 -14.50 -11.84
N GLU A 11 0.68 -15.17 -12.85
CA GLU A 11 1.26 -16.39 -13.44
C GLU A 11 2.05 -16.13 -14.73
N ASN A 12 1.84 -14.98 -15.37
CA ASN A 12 2.44 -14.68 -16.66
C ASN A 12 2.88 -13.20 -16.81
N PRO A 13 3.80 -12.90 -17.74
CA PRO A 13 4.34 -11.54 -17.91
C PRO A 13 3.33 -10.47 -18.32
N ASN A 14 2.13 -10.86 -18.78
CA ASN A 14 1.10 -9.91 -19.18
C ASN A 14 0.29 -9.40 -17.97
N GLU A 15 0.40 -10.05 -16.82
CA GLU A 15 -0.21 -9.65 -15.56
C GLU A 15 0.72 -8.71 -14.82
N THR A 16 0.35 -7.44 -14.83
CA THR A 16 1.18 -6.37 -14.29
C THR A 16 0.81 -6.03 -12.85
N ARG A 17 1.81 -5.56 -12.11
CA ARG A 17 1.69 -5.17 -10.69
C ARG A 17 2.28 -3.78 -10.48
N THR A 18 2.26 -3.28 -9.25
CA THR A 18 2.70 -1.93 -8.84
C THR A 18 3.58 -2.04 -7.60
N PRO A 19 4.41 -1.05 -7.22
CA PRO A 19 5.10 -1.05 -5.93
C PRO A 19 4.16 -0.87 -4.71
N CYS A 20 2.86 -1.14 -4.86
CA CYS A 20 1.86 -1.02 -3.80
C CYS A 20 1.30 -2.41 -3.47
N PRO A 21 1.68 -3.02 -2.33
CA PRO A 21 1.19 -4.34 -1.93
C PRO A 21 -0.34 -4.37 -1.82
N GLY A 22 -0.94 -3.25 -1.40
CA GLY A 22 -2.38 -3.12 -1.28
C GLY A 22 -3.11 -3.33 -2.60
N LEU A 23 -2.65 -2.70 -3.68
CA LEU A 23 -3.25 -2.83 -5.02
C LEU A 23 -2.93 -4.18 -5.66
N ASN A 24 -1.74 -4.72 -5.40
CA ASN A 24 -1.36 -6.04 -5.89
C ASN A 24 -2.23 -7.14 -5.25
N ALA A 25 -2.51 -7.04 -3.95
CA ALA A 25 -3.46 -7.93 -3.29
C ALA A 25 -4.86 -7.84 -3.90
N LEU A 26 -5.34 -6.65 -4.23
CA LEU A 26 -6.64 -6.51 -4.92
C LEU A 26 -6.65 -7.21 -6.29
N ALA A 27 -5.58 -7.10 -7.07
CA ALA A 27 -5.45 -7.80 -8.34
C ALA A 27 -5.30 -9.32 -8.16
N ASN A 28 -4.50 -9.76 -7.19
CA ASN A 28 -4.29 -11.18 -6.86
C ASN A 28 -5.55 -11.85 -6.30
N HIS A 29 -6.49 -11.07 -5.76
CA HIS A 29 -7.81 -11.55 -5.33
C HIS A 29 -8.93 -11.21 -6.33
N GLY A 30 -8.63 -10.66 -7.52
CA GLY A 30 -9.66 -10.37 -8.53
C GLY A 30 -10.63 -9.23 -8.20
N TYR A 31 -10.39 -8.44 -7.16
CA TYR A 31 -11.12 -7.17 -6.91
C TYR A 31 -10.75 -6.09 -7.93
N LEU A 32 -9.53 -6.15 -8.44
CA LEU A 32 -9.10 -5.48 -9.66
C LEU A 32 -8.88 -6.52 -10.75
N PRO A 33 -8.90 -6.14 -12.05
CA PRO A 33 -8.54 -7.05 -13.13
C PRO A 33 -7.19 -7.71 -12.84
N ARG A 34 -7.13 -9.04 -12.87
CA ARG A 34 -5.91 -9.82 -12.57
C ARG A 34 -4.73 -9.47 -13.49
N SER A 35 -5.05 -8.97 -14.69
CA SER A 35 -4.07 -8.40 -15.64
C SER A 35 -3.36 -7.14 -15.13
N GLY A 36 -3.93 -6.44 -14.15
CA GLY A 36 -3.47 -5.15 -13.66
C GLY A 36 -3.63 -4.01 -14.67
N LYS A 37 -4.46 -4.17 -15.69
CA LYS A 37 -4.60 -3.23 -16.82
C LYS A 37 -6.01 -2.64 -16.91
N SER A 38 -6.13 -1.46 -17.54
CA SER A 38 -7.41 -0.80 -17.84
C SER A 38 -8.33 -0.67 -16.60
N ILE A 39 -7.77 -0.22 -15.48
CA ILE A 39 -8.51 -0.01 -14.24
C ILE A 39 -9.15 1.38 -14.24
N SER A 40 -10.47 1.46 -14.20
CA SER A 40 -11.19 2.73 -14.07
C SER A 40 -11.09 3.30 -12.64
N VAL A 41 -11.21 4.62 -12.50
CA VAL A 41 -11.19 5.30 -11.20
C VAL A 41 -12.27 4.78 -10.26
N GLY A 42 -13.48 4.57 -10.79
CA GLY A 42 -14.61 4.07 -10.01
C GLY A 42 -14.36 2.66 -9.47
N LEU A 43 -13.80 1.78 -10.31
CA LEU A 43 -13.43 0.42 -9.89
C LEU A 43 -12.32 0.44 -8.85
N LEU A 44 -11.28 1.26 -9.06
CA LEU A 44 -10.18 1.42 -8.11
C LEU A 44 -10.67 1.88 -6.74
N ILE A 45 -11.50 2.94 -6.71
CA ILE A 45 -12.05 3.48 -5.47
C ILE A 45 -12.93 2.43 -4.79
N ASN A 46 -13.84 1.80 -5.53
CA ASN A 46 -14.76 0.81 -4.97
C ASN A 46 -14.00 -0.38 -4.36
N ALA A 47 -13.01 -0.92 -5.06
CA ALA A 47 -12.21 -2.04 -4.58
C ALA A 47 -11.45 -1.70 -3.29
N ILE A 48 -10.78 -0.55 -3.22
CA ILE A 48 -10.04 -0.13 -2.01
C ILE A 48 -10.99 0.09 -0.83
N VAL A 49 -12.12 0.79 -1.05
CA VAL A 49 -13.13 1.05 -0.02
C VAL A 49 -13.71 -0.27 0.50
N HIS A 50 -14.11 -1.16 -0.42
CA HIS A 50 -14.71 -2.45 -0.09
C HIS A 50 -13.73 -3.32 0.72
N VAL A 51 -12.51 -3.52 0.22
CA VAL A 51 -11.57 -4.46 0.82
C VAL A 51 -10.91 -3.91 2.08
N TYR A 52 -10.43 -2.65 2.08
CA TYR A 52 -9.68 -2.09 3.21
C TYR A 52 -10.52 -1.28 4.20
N ASN A 53 -11.81 -1.08 3.94
CA ASN A 53 -12.72 -0.25 4.73
C ASN A 53 -12.31 1.24 4.79
N PHE A 54 -11.75 1.77 3.72
CA PHE A 54 -11.36 3.18 3.69
C PHE A 54 -12.55 4.05 3.33
N THR A 55 -12.58 5.30 3.79
CA THR A 55 -13.68 6.20 3.39
C THR A 55 -13.54 6.61 1.93
N TYR A 56 -14.66 6.74 1.22
CA TYR A 56 -14.68 7.20 -0.18
C TYR A 56 -13.90 8.50 -0.37
N THR A 57 -14.06 9.47 0.54
CA THR A 57 -13.33 10.74 0.50
C THR A 57 -11.83 10.52 0.57
N HIS A 58 -11.34 9.63 1.44
CA HIS A 58 -9.92 9.35 1.57
C HIS A 58 -9.36 8.73 0.29
N VAL A 59 -10.04 7.72 -0.24
CA VAL A 59 -9.60 6.99 -1.44
C VAL A 59 -9.71 7.87 -2.69
N PHE A 60 -10.73 8.72 -2.79
CA PHE A 60 -10.85 9.71 -3.87
C PHE A 60 -9.67 10.67 -3.89
N LEU A 61 -9.29 11.23 -2.74
CA LEU A 61 -8.15 12.15 -2.63
C LEU A 61 -6.81 11.51 -3.02
N LEU A 62 -6.65 10.19 -2.83
CA LEU A 62 -5.47 9.43 -3.26
C LEU A 62 -5.54 9.05 -4.75
N SER A 63 -6.71 8.61 -5.21
CA SER A 63 -6.90 8.04 -6.54
C SER A 63 -7.02 9.10 -7.63
N PHE A 64 -7.63 10.25 -7.34
CA PHE A 64 -7.87 11.28 -8.34
C PHE A 64 -6.58 11.89 -8.91
N PRO A 65 -5.60 12.35 -8.09
CA PRO A 65 -4.31 12.82 -8.62
C PRO A 65 -3.54 11.72 -9.35
N THR A 66 -3.64 10.48 -8.87
CA THR A 66 -3.04 9.30 -9.52
C THR A 66 -3.62 9.14 -10.93
N VAL A 67 -4.93 9.17 -11.10
CA VAL A 67 -5.52 9.01 -12.43
C VAL A 67 -5.18 10.19 -13.33
N LEU A 68 -5.14 11.43 -12.84
CA LEU A 68 -4.68 12.56 -13.64
C LEU A 68 -3.24 12.41 -14.11
N ARG A 69 -2.39 11.78 -13.29
CA ARG A 69 -0.95 11.64 -13.57
C ARG A 69 -0.60 10.44 -14.47
N TYR A 70 -1.31 9.33 -14.29
CA TYR A 70 -1.01 8.03 -14.91
C TYR A 70 -2.11 7.54 -15.86
N GLY A 71 -3.28 8.16 -15.83
CA GLY A 71 -4.44 7.77 -16.61
C GLY A 71 -4.18 7.91 -18.11
N LYS A 72 -4.63 6.90 -18.84
CA LYS A 72 -4.72 6.91 -20.29
C LYS A 72 -6.19 6.97 -20.67
N LEU A 73 -6.51 7.71 -21.73
CA LEU A 73 -7.83 7.64 -22.31
C LEU A 73 -8.00 6.27 -22.97
N ASP A 74 -8.90 5.46 -22.44
CA ASP A 74 -9.29 4.18 -23.00
C ASP A 74 -10.66 4.37 -23.66
N LEU A 75 -10.75 4.10 -24.96
CA LEU A 75 -11.97 4.27 -25.77
C LEU A 75 -12.76 2.96 -25.91
N GLY A 76 -12.45 1.95 -25.10
CA GLY A 76 -13.07 0.63 -25.15
C GLY A 76 -12.77 -0.11 -26.46
N ALA A 77 -13.48 -1.22 -26.67
CA ALA A 77 -13.31 -2.05 -27.86
C ALA A 77 -14.02 -1.47 -29.11
N SER A 78 -14.91 -0.49 -28.93
CA SER A 78 -15.71 0.07 -30.02
C SER A 78 -16.02 1.55 -29.81
N LYS A 79 -15.89 2.33 -30.88
CA LYS A 79 -16.24 3.76 -30.90
C LYS A 79 -17.73 4.02 -30.64
N TRP A 80 -18.60 3.02 -30.84
CA TRP A 80 -20.04 3.12 -30.58
C TRP A 80 -20.40 2.82 -29.11
N ARG A 81 -19.48 2.25 -28.33
CA ARG A 81 -19.66 1.96 -26.90
C ARG A 81 -19.07 3.07 -26.04
N PHE A 82 -19.56 4.30 -26.25
CA PHE A 82 -19.02 5.49 -25.60
C PHE A 82 -19.10 5.44 -24.06
N TRP A 83 -20.00 4.63 -23.50
CA TRP A 83 -20.10 4.41 -22.05
C TRP A 83 -18.89 3.65 -21.47
N GLU A 84 -18.04 3.04 -22.30
CA GLU A 84 -16.79 2.41 -21.89
C GLU A 84 -15.60 3.36 -21.87
N TRP A 85 -15.79 4.56 -22.41
CA TRP A 85 -14.74 5.56 -22.50
C TRP A 85 -14.45 6.10 -21.11
N GLY A 86 -13.17 6.26 -20.81
CA GLY A 86 -12.77 6.86 -19.56
C GLY A 86 -11.28 6.87 -19.34
N LEU A 87 -10.87 7.60 -18.32
CA LEU A 87 -9.50 7.53 -17.82
C LEU A 87 -9.31 6.22 -17.05
N LYS A 88 -8.36 5.41 -17.51
CA LYS A 88 -7.98 4.16 -16.87
C LYS A 88 -6.49 4.12 -16.64
N ILE A 89 -6.07 3.39 -15.60
CA ILE A 89 -4.66 3.19 -15.26
C ILE A 89 -4.26 1.72 -15.42
N ASP A 90 -2.98 1.51 -15.69
CA ASP A 90 -2.34 0.19 -15.55
C ASP A 90 -1.49 0.20 -14.28
N LEU A 91 -1.49 -0.88 -13.50
CA LEU A 91 -0.71 -1.00 -12.27
C LEU A 91 0.79 -0.76 -12.52
N ALA A 92 1.32 -1.26 -13.63
CA ALA A 92 2.72 -1.04 -14.00
C ALA A 92 3.11 0.45 -14.12
N SER A 93 2.17 1.33 -14.48
CA SER A 93 2.47 2.75 -14.66
C SER A 93 2.88 3.44 -13.34
N LEU A 94 2.44 2.90 -12.20
CA LEU A 94 2.67 3.47 -10.88
C LEU A 94 4.10 3.25 -10.36
N ALA A 95 4.88 2.33 -10.96
CA ALA A 95 6.27 2.06 -10.56
C ALA A 95 7.30 3.08 -11.07
N GLN A 96 6.88 3.98 -11.96
CA GLN A 96 7.77 4.95 -12.58
C GLN A 96 8.23 5.98 -11.55
N PHE A 97 9.54 6.11 -11.37
CA PHE A 97 10.12 7.15 -10.53
C PHE A 97 10.13 8.49 -11.28
N GLY A 98 10.12 9.60 -10.54
CA GLY A 98 10.30 10.92 -11.11
C GLY A 98 9.60 12.01 -10.32
N VAL A 99 9.72 13.24 -10.83
CA VAL A 99 9.07 14.41 -10.23
C VAL A 99 7.55 14.24 -10.30
N LEU A 100 6.87 14.46 -9.17
CA LEU A 100 5.43 14.26 -8.99
C LEU A 100 4.94 12.83 -9.26
N ARG A 101 5.84 11.84 -9.29
CA ARG A 101 5.45 10.43 -9.31
C ARG A 101 5.23 9.94 -7.88
N ILE A 102 4.53 8.83 -7.74
CA ILE A 102 4.18 8.29 -6.43
C ILE A 102 5.25 7.31 -5.96
N ALA A 103 5.79 6.50 -6.88
CA ALA A 103 6.86 5.58 -6.56
C ALA A 103 8.14 6.35 -6.24
N HIS A 104 8.73 6.00 -5.10
CA HIS A 104 9.88 6.68 -4.56
C HIS A 104 10.91 5.70 -3.98
N LYS A 105 12.14 6.20 -3.83
CA LYS A 105 13.21 5.50 -3.13
C LYS A 105 12.91 5.37 -1.64
N ALA A 106 13.72 4.58 -0.93
CA ALA A 106 13.54 4.30 0.48
C ALA A 106 12.14 3.73 0.81
N SER A 107 11.55 2.96 -0.11
CA SER A 107 10.30 2.23 0.11
C SER A 107 10.48 1.15 1.18
N LEU A 108 9.40 0.78 1.88
CA LEU A 108 9.45 -0.22 2.97
C LEU A 108 9.79 -1.62 2.45
N GLY A 109 9.20 -2.03 1.32
CA GLY A 109 9.32 -3.40 0.79
C GLY A 109 9.80 -3.48 -0.65
N HIS A 110 10.30 -2.38 -1.24
CA HIS A 110 10.74 -2.35 -2.64
C HIS A 110 12.14 -1.72 -2.76
N PRO A 111 12.95 -2.15 -3.76
CA PRO A 111 14.28 -1.61 -3.99
C PRO A 111 14.23 -0.14 -4.45
N ASP A 112 15.37 0.54 -4.44
CA ASP A 112 15.50 1.95 -4.86
C ASP A 112 15.58 2.13 -6.39
N THR A 113 15.04 1.15 -7.11
CA THR A 113 14.85 1.10 -8.56
C THR A 113 13.40 0.75 -8.87
N PRO A 114 12.84 1.15 -10.03
CA PRO A 114 11.50 0.74 -10.42
C PRO A 114 11.32 -0.77 -10.31
N SER A 115 10.35 -1.19 -9.49
CA SER A 115 10.00 -2.59 -9.24
C SER A 115 8.50 -2.70 -9.00
N HIS A 116 7.98 -3.88 -9.30
CA HIS A 116 6.59 -4.28 -9.01
C HIS A 116 6.52 -5.43 -8.00
N SER A 117 7.68 -5.94 -7.59
CA SER A 117 7.79 -7.12 -6.73
C SER A 117 8.44 -6.72 -5.40
N PRO A 118 7.98 -7.31 -4.29
CA PRO A 118 8.59 -7.10 -3.00
C PRO A 118 10.04 -7.59 -2.99
N ASP A 119 10.91 -6.83 -2.34
CA ASP A 119 12.31 -7.17 -2.13
C ASP A 119 12.43 -8.16 -0.95
N PRO A 120 12.91 -9.39 -1.15
CA PRO A 120 12.96 -10.40 -0.10
C PRO A 120 13.78 -9.97 1.13
N GLU A 121 14.87 -9.21 0.95
CA GLU A 121 15.71 -8.76 2.06
C GLU A 121 15.00 -7.68 2.88
N LEU A 122 14.29 -6.76 2.21
CA LEU A 122 13.50 -5.73 2.91
C LEU A 122 12.32 -6.34 3.66
N ILE A 123 11.62 -7.32 3.07
CA ILE A 123 10.55 -8.04 3.78
C ILE A 123 11.12 -8.79 4.99
N GLN A 124 12.29 -9.42 4.83
CA GLN A 124 12.95 -10.12 5.93
C GLN A 124 13.39 -9.17 7.07
N ASP A 125 13.82 -7.94 6.76
CA ASP A 125 14.10 -6.91 7.77
C ASP A 125 12.83 -6.55 8.56
N LEU A 126 11.70 -6.33 7.88
CA LEU A 126 10.41 -6.05 8.53
C LEU A 126 9.96 -7.19 9.46
N LEU A 127 10.04 -8.44 8.99
CA LEU A 127 9.68 -9.62 9.78
C LEU A 127 10.60 -9.79 11.01
N THR A 128 11.90 -9.53 10.83
CA THR A 128 12.87 -9.61 11.93
C THR A 128 12.59 -8.55 13.00
N ARG A 129 12.27 -7.32 12.59
CA ARG A 129 11.85 -6.26 13.53
C ARG A 129 10.56 -6.61 14.25
N ALA A 130 9.56 -7.14 13.54
CA ALA A 130 8.31 -7.59 14.13
C ALA A 130 8.53 -8.65 15.23
N ARG A 131 9.38 -9.65 14.96
CA ARG A 131 9.74 -10.70 15.93
C ARG A 131 10.51 -10.19 17.14
N ASN A 132 11.36 -9.19 16.94
CA ASN A 132 12.18 -8.62 18.00
C ASN A 132 11.42 -7.61 18.87
N ASN A 133 10.25 -7.10 18.41
CA ASN A 133 9.42 -6.22 19.23
C ASN A 133 8.71 -7.05 20.31
N PRO A 134 8.88 -6.73 21.61
CA PRO A 134 8.27 -7.47 22.72
C PRO A 134 6.73 -7.47 22.69
N ASN A 135 6.11 -6.53 21.96
CA ASN A 135 4.67 -6.46 21.76
C ASN A 135 4.16 -7.44 20.68
N GLY A 136 5.04 -8.21 20.03
CA GLY A 136 4.67 -9.25 19.08
C GLY A 136 4.26 -8.74 17.70
N GLY A 137 4.86 -7.65 17.22
CA GLY A 137 4.60 -7.08 15.90
C GLY A 137 5.24 -5.69 15.71
N LEU A 138 5.12 -5.12 14.51
CA LEU A 138 5.61 -3.77 14.22
C LEU A 138 4.67 -2.70 14.78
N ASP A 139 5.21 -1.80 15.60
CA ASP A 139 4.51 -0.58 16.01
C ASP A 139 4.92 0.65 15.16
N LEU A 140 4.40 1.82 15.51
CA LEU A 140 4.72 3.07 14.82
C LEU A 140 6.18 3.52 15.02
N HIS A 141 6.80 3.16 16.14
CA HIS A 141 8.20 3.47 16.41
C HIS A 141 9.10 2.60 15.52
N ASP A 142 8.80 1.31 15.38
CA ASP A 142 9.52 0.45 14.43
C ASP A 142 9.38 0.93 12.99
N LEU A 143 8.17 1.31 12.57
CA LEU A 143 7.96 1.88 11.23
C LEU A 143 8.79 3.14 11.02
N ALA A 144 8.84 4.04 12.01
CA ALA A 144 9.70 5.21 11.96
C ALA A 144 11.19 4.83 11.88
N ALA A 145 11.65 3.83 12.64
CA ALA A 145 13.03 3.36 12.61
C ALA A 145 13.40 2.75 11.24
N VAL A 146 12.51 1.96 10.64
CA VAL A 146 12.70 1.43 9.27
C VAL A 146 12.82 2.59 8.28
N ARG A 147 11.94 3.59 8.36
CA ARG A 147 11.98 4.76 7.48
C ARG A 147 13.30 5.52 7.59
N VAL A 148 13.78 5.78 8.82
CA VAL A 148 15.09 6.41 9.05
C VAL A 148 16.21 5.57 8.45
N ALA A 149 16.21 4.25 8.67
CA ALA A 149 17.22 3.34 8.15
C ALA A 149 17.20 3.21 6.62
N ARG A 150 16.02 3.32 5.98
CA ARG A 150 15.89 3.33 4.52
C ARG A 150 16.36 4.66 3.95
N GLU A 151 15.98 5.79 4.55
CA GLU A 151 16.38 7.12 4.10
C GLU A 151 17.88 7.37 4.28
N SER A 152 18.52 6.82 5.32
CA SER A 152 19.97 6.97 5.55
C SER A 152 20.84 6.35 4.46
N ARG A 153 20.30 5.44 3.65
CA ARG A 153 20.97 4.82 2.50
C ARG A 153 20.92 5.70 1.24
N LEU A 154 20.11 6.75 1.23
CA LEU A 154 20.04 7.70 0.14
C LEU A 154 21.28 8.63 0.16
N SER A 155 21.72 9.09 -1.01
CA SER A 155 22.85 10.02 -1.13
C SER A 155 22.63 11.30 -0.31
N ASN A 156 21.41 11.84 -0.32
CA ASN A 156 21.02 13.04 0.42
C ASN A 156 20.46 12.72 1.82
N ARG A 157 20.48 11.43 2.22
CA ARG A 157 19.96 10.90 3.49
C ARG A 157 18.51 11.25 3.84
N LYS A 158 17.75 11.78 2.88
CA LYS A 158 16.38 12.24 3.06
C LYS A 158 15.65 12.25 1.72
N LEU A 159 14.34 12.01 1.75
CA LEU A 159 13.44 12.25 0.63
C LEU A 159 13.10 13.75 0.50
N ASP A 160 12.73 14.18 -0.71
CA ASP A 160 12.09 15.48 -0.87
C ASP A 160 10.73 15.54 -0.15
N PHE A 161 10.16 16.74 -0.07
CA PHE A 161 8.93 16.97 0.67
C PHE A 161 7.78 16.06 0.20
N LEU A 162 7.56 15.93 -1.11
CA LEU A 162 6.45 15.14 -1.64
C LEU A 162 6.62 13.66 -1.30
N HIS A 163 7.77 13.09 -1.65
CA HIS A 163 8.02 11.67 -1.41
C HIS A 163 8.10 11.36 0.09
N GLY A 164 8.59 12.30 0.91
CA GLY A 164 8.56 12.19 2.37
C GLY A 164 7.14 12.14 2.92
N GLN A 165 6.21 12.94 2.39
CA GLN A 165 4.79 12.88 2.79
C GLN A 165 4.10 11.57 2.33
N LEU A 166 4.40 11.10 1.12
CA LEU A 166 3.89 9.82 0.63
C LEU A 166 4.38 8.67 1.51
N ALA A 167 5.68 8.61 1.77
CA ALA A 167 6.33 7.62 2.61
C ALA A 167 5.71 7.46 4.02
N ILE A 168 5.50 8.56 4.74
CA ILE A 168 4.86 8.50 6.07
C ILE A 168 3.36 8.21 5.96
N GLY A 169 2.73 8.64 4.87
CA GLY A 169 1.34 8.31 4.54
C GLY A 169 1.14 6.81 4.34
N GLU A 170 2.04 6.15 3.60
CA GLU A 170 2.07 4.70 3.39
C GLU A 170 2.24 3.94 4.71
N CYS A 171 3.08 4.44 5.63
CA CYS A 171 3.21 3.87 6.97
C CYS A 171 1.88 3.95 7.74
N GLY A 172 1.20 5.10 7.68
CA GLY A 172 -0.12 5.27 8.30
C GLY A 172 -1.18 4.36 7.69
N PHE A 173 -1.21 4.24 6.36
CA PHE A 173 -2.08 3.30 5.64
C PHE A 173 -1.84 1.86 6.11
N PHE A 174 -0.59 1.43 6.07
CA PHE A 174 -0.20 0.06 6.42
C PHE A 174 -0.57 -0.27 7.87
N TYR A 175 -0.17 0.59 8.81
CA TYR A 175 -0.46 0.41 10.22
C TYR A 175 -1.97 0.33 10.48
N LEU A 176 -2.76 1.29 9.99
CA LEU A 176 -4.20 1.31 10.24
C LEU A 176 -4.95 0.14 9.58
N SER A 177 -4.45 -0.36 8.46
CA SER A 177 -5.07 -1.48 7.74
C SER A 177 -4.72 -2.84 8.34
N MET A 178 -3.52 -2.98 8.90
CA MET A 178 -2.95 -4.29 9.25
C MET A 178 -2.73 -4.49 10.74
N ARG A 179 -2.87 -3.46 11.59
CA ARG A 179 -2.71 -3.63 13.05
C ARG A 179 -3.82 -4.45 13.70
N ASN A 180 -3.53 -5.00 14.87
CA ASN A 180 -4.55 -5.58 15.74
C ASN A 180 -5.69 -4.57 15.97
N HIS A 181 -6.92 -5.06 16.08
CA HIS A 181 -8.00 -4.18 16.54
C HIS A 181 -7.69 -3.67 17.94
N LYS A 182 -7.91 -2.37 18.16
CA LYS A 182 -7.79 -1.77 19.49
C LYS A 182 -8.67 -2.55 20.47
N SER A 183 -8.02 -3.24 21.39
CA SER A 183 -8.62 -4.00 22.49
C SER A 183 -7.69 -3.90 23.69
N SER A 184 -8.20 -4.14 24.90
CA SER A 184 -7.39 -4.11 26.13
C SER A 184 -6.29 -5.18 26.16
N ASP A 185 -6.50 -6.28 25.45
CA ASP A 185 -5.75 -7.51 25.68
C ASP A 185 -4.64 -7.76 24.64
N LYS A 186 -4.58 -6.92 23.59
CA LYS A 186 -3.59 -7.05 22.53
C LYS A 186 -2.90 -5.71 22.26
N PRO A 187 -1.55 -5.70 22.18
CA PRO A 187 -0.82 -4.51 21.77
C PRO A 187 -1.26 -4.00 20.38
N ASP A 188 -1.19 -2.68 20.22
CA ASP A 188 -1.50 -2.00 18.96
C ASP A 188 -0.30 -2.09 18.01
N VAL A 189 -0.12 -3.27 17.44
CA VAL A 189 0.98 -3.60 16.52
C VAL A 189 0.45 -4.24 15.25
N VAL A 190 1.26 -4.28 14.20
CA VAL A 190 1.05 -5.12 13.02
C VAL A 190 1.75 -6.47 13.22
N PRO A 191 0.98 -7.57 13.39
CA PRO A 191 1.53 -8.91 13.51
C PRO A 191 2.43 -9.36 12.34
N GLU A 192 3.37 -10.25 12.64
CA GLU A 192 4.33 -10.82 11.68
C GLU A 192 3.64 -11.55 10.51
N ASP A 193 2.62 -12.35 10.80
CA ASP A 193 1.85 -13.08 9.78
C ASP A 193 1.20 -12.14 8.77
N ARG A 194 0.66 -11.01 9.22
CA ARG A 194 0.07 -9.99 8.34
C ARG A 194 1.11 -9.28 7.48
N ILE A 195 2.32 -9.04 8.02
CA ILE A 195 3.45 -8.52 7.22
C ILE A 195 3.81 -9.54 6.14
N LYS A 196 3.99 -10.80 6.51
CA LYS A 196 4.36 -11.87 5.58
C LYS A 196 3.34 -11.99 4.45
N GLN A 197 2.05 -12.06 4.78
CA GLN A 197 0.98 -12.28 3.82
C GLN A 197 0.73 -11.03 2.95
N TRP A 198 0.67 -9.84 3.55
CA TRP A 198 0.31 -8.64 2.81
C TRP A 198 1.47 -8.00 2.04
N PHE A 199 2.66 -7.91 2.64
CA PHE A 199 3.85 -7.38 1.94
C PHE A 199 4.58 -8.45 1.14
N GLY A 200 4.77 -9.65 1.70
CA GLY A 200 5.58 -10.69 1.07
C GLY A 200 4.84 -11.47 -0.01
N GLU A 201 3.60 -11.91 0.29
CA GLU A 201 2.79 -12.71 -0.64
C GLU A 201 1.83 -11.85 -1.49
N GLU A 202 1.74 -10.56 -1.17
CA GLU A 202 0.77 -9.61 -1.76
C GLU A 202 -0.65 -10.21 -1.76
N ARG A 203 -1.04 -10.71 -0.59
CA ARG A 203 -2.26 -11.46 -0.33
C ARG A 203 -3.00 -10.85 0.85
N LEU A 204 -4.33 -10.91 0.85
CA LEU A 204 -5.10 -10.54 2.03
C LEU A 204 -4.82 -11.54 3.16
N PRO A 205 -4.54 -11.07 4.38
CA PRO A 205 -4.25 -11.97 5.49
C PRO A 205 -5.36 -12.99 5.78
N ASP A 206 -5.00 -14.12 6.36
CA ASP A 206 -5.97 -15.15 6.75
C ASP A 206 -6.97 -14.56 7.76
N GLY A 207 -8.26 -14.89 7.59
CA GLY A 207 -9.32 -14.29 8.40
C GLY A 207 -9.66 -12.84 8.02
N TRP A 208 -9.24 -12.36 6.83
CA TRP A 208 -9.47 -10.98 6.38
C TRP A 208 -10.89 -10.50 6.63
N TRP A 209 -11.88 -11.25 6.14
CA TRP A 209 -13.28 -10.85 6.21
C TRP A 209 -13.95 -11.15 7.55
N GLU A 210 -13.33 -12.00 8.37
CA GLU A 210 -13.84 -12.47 9.64
C GLU A 210 -13.40 -11.55 10.80
N ASN A 211 -12.10 -11.29 10.95
CA ASN A 211 -11.56 -10.64 12.15
C ASN A 211 -10.27 -9.82 11.94
N VAL A 212 -9.75 -9.70 10.71
CA VAL A 212 -8.54 -8.91 10.44
C VAL A 212 -8.85 -7.55 9.83
N ARG A 213 -9.75 -7.47 8.84
CA ARG A 213 -10.12 -6.22 8.16
C ARG A 213 -10.56 -5.14 9.15
N PRO A 214 -10.14 -3.87 9.00
CA PRO A 214 -10.56 -2.78 9.88
C PRO A 214 -12.08 -2.73 10.05
N LYS A 215 -12.57 -2.78 11.30
CA LYS A 215 -14.01 -2.72 11.61
C LYS A 215 -14.58 -1.32 11.48
N GLN A 216 -13.79 -0.33 11.91
CA GLN A 216 -14.11 1.09 11.74
C GLN A 216 -13.51 1.59 10.43
N SER A 217 -14.23 2.46 9.73
CA SER A 217 -13.73 2.98 8.46
C SER A 217 -12.52 3.88 8.68
N VAL A 218 -11.44 3.58 7.95
CA VAL A 218 -10.19 4.35 8.03
C VAL A 218 -10.34 5.61 7.18
N GLY A 219 -10.36 6.75 7.86
CA GLY A 219 -10.58 8.06 7.25
C GLY A 219 -9.28 8.85 7.04
N PHE A 220 -9.33 9.81 6.12
CA PHE A 220 -8.19 10.67 5.77
C PHE A 220 -7.55 11.36 6.98
N ILE A 221 -8.35 11.83 7.94
CA ILE A 221 -7.85 12.52 9.14
C ILE A 221 -7.06 11.56 10.04
N GLU A 222 -7.54 10.34 10.25
CA GLU A 222 -6.84 9.35 11.07
C GLU A 222 -5.53 8.90 10.40
N THR A 223 -5.57 8.66 9.09
CA THR A 223 -4.36 8.35 8.30
C THR A 223 -3.33 9.48 8.41
N ARG A 224 -3.75 10.75 8.25
CA ARG A 224 -2.89 11.93 8.40
C ARG A 224 -2.30 12.06 9.81
N LYS A 225 -3.10 11.83 10.86
CA LYS A 225 -2.62 11.86 12.25
C LYS A 225 -1.58 10.77 12.51
N THR A 226 -1.83 9.55 12.04
CA THR A 226 -0.92 8.41 12.18
C THR A 226 0.39 8.67 11.41
N ALA A 227 0.30 9.14 10.17
CA ALA A 227 1.46 9.53 9.37
C ALA A 227 2.29 10.64 10.04
N SER A 228 1.64 11.65 10.61
CA SER A 228 2.32 12.72 11.35
C SER A 228 3.05 12.19 12.59
N LEU A 229 2.47 11.21 13.29
CA LEU A 229 3.13 10.56 14.42
C LEU A 229 4.39 9.80 13.99
N VAL A 230 4.33 9.05 12.88
CA VAL A 230 5.52 8.41 12.29
C VAL A 230 6.60 9.45 11.99
N GLY A 231 6.24 10.57 11.35
CA GLY A 231 7.19 11.66 11.08
C GLY A 231 7.86 12.22 12.35
N LYS A 232 7.09 12.46 13.41
CA LYS A 232 7.63 12.91 14.71
C LYS A 232 8.58 11.89 15.34
N LEU A 233 8.23 10.60 15.26
CA LEU A 233 9.09 9.51 15.75
C LEU A 233 10.38 9.41 14.94
N MET A 234 10.31 9.58 13.61
CA MET A 234 11.50 9.63 12.75
C MET A 234 12.41 10.79 13.15
N ASP A 235 11.85 11.96 13.43
CA ASP A 235 12.63 13.10 13.90
C ASP A 235 13.26 12.81 15.26
N SER A 236 12.53 12.20 16.21
CA SER A 236 13.11 11.77 17.50
C SER A 236 14.30 10.82 17.32
N ILE A 237 14.17 9.80 16.47
CA ILE A 237 15.21 8.78 16.22
C ILE A 237 16.46 9.39 15.55
N ARG A 238 16.30 10.44 14.74
CA ARG A 238 17.44 11.12 14.10
C ARG A 238 18.27 11.95 15.08
N HIS A 239 17.70 12.33 16.22
CA HIS A 239 18.34 13.19 17.22
C HIS A 239 18.69 12.45 18.52
N SER A 240 18.40 11.14 18.60
CA SER A 240 18.84 10.23 19.68
C SER A 240 20.22 9.66 19.38
#